data_AF-A0A9R1WLW0-F1
#
_entry.id   AF-A0A9R1WLW0-F1
#
_cell.length_a   1.000
_cell.length_b   1.000
_cell.length_c   1.000
_cell.angle_alpha   90.00
_cell.angle_beta   90.00
_cell.angle_gamma   90.00
#
_symmetry.space_group_name_H-M   'P 1'
#
loop_
_entity.id
_entity.type
_entity.pdbx_description
1 polymer ?
#
loop_
_entity_poly.entity_id
_entity_poly.type
_entity_poly.pdbx_seq_one_letter_code
_entity_poly.pdbx_strand_id
1 'polypeptide(L)'
;MGRKGKSGKNSFKKLHSEGIHKKDKIILNNATYESWSEIDTIVLQWIYGALSDNLLVRILEPDTTTYESWKKLSSIFLNNKGSHATALEHEFNNLKLSTMSSLEDYCQCLRIWPRNSTMLKVW
;
A
#
# COMPACT_ATOMS: atom_id res chain seq x y z
N MET A 1 -3.10 -19.62 -84.07
CA MET A 1 -3.49 -18.70 -82.98
C MET A 1 -4.50 -19.40 -82.08
N GLY A 2 -4.46 -19.43 -80.75
CA GLY A 2 -3.61 -18.79 -79.75
C GLY A 2 -4.14 -19.15 -78.34
N ARG A 3 -3.38 -19.99 -77.64
CA ARG A 3 -3.18 -20.12 -76.18
C ARG A 3 -4.37 -20.39 -75.24
N LYS A 4 -4.39 -21.65 -74.76
CA LYS A 4 -4.83 -22.05 -73.42
C LYS A 4 -4.04 -21.31 -72.33
N GLY A 5 -4.71 -21.00 -71.22
CA GLY A 5 -4.07 -20.56 -69.98
C GLY A 5 -5.08 -20.49 -68.83
N LYS A 6 -5.46 -21.64 -68.26
CA LYS A 6 -6.12 -21.67 -66.94
C LYS A 6 -5.05 -21.36 -65.90
N SER A 7 -5.02 -20.12 -65.40
CA SER A 7 -4.15 -19.71 -64.29
C SER A 7 -4.77 -20.16 -62.97
N GLY A 8 -4.45 -21.38 -62.56
CA GLY A 8 -4.59 -21.82 -61.17
C GLY A 8 -3.27 -21.59 -60.45
N LYS A 9 -3.14 -20.45 -59.75
CA LYS A 9 -2.09 -20.08 -58.77
C LYS A 9 -2.68 -18.92 -57.95
N ASN A 10 -2.78 -18.86 -56.62
CA ASN A 10 -2.28 -19.66 -55.51
C ASN A 10 -3.21 -19.41 -54.31
N SER A 11 -3.77 -20.46 -53.70
CA SER A 11 -4.47 -20.39 -52.41
C SER A 11 -3.52 -20.33 -51.20
N PHE A 12 -2.30 -19.81 -51.38
CA PHE A 12 -1.28 -19.75 -50.33
C PHE A 12 -1.01 -18.29 -49.98
N LYS A 13 -1.67 -17.84 -48.91
CA LYS A 13 -1.38 -16.70 -48.00
C LYS A 13 -2.67 -16.01 -47.57
N LYS A 14 -3.48 -16.73 -46.79
CA LYS A 14 -4.27 -16.09 -45.72
C LYS A 14 -3.75 -16.66 -44.41
N LEU A 15 -2.49 -16.34 -44.09
CA LEU A 15 -2.01 -16.52 -42.72
C LEU A 15 -2.63 -15.40 -41.90
N HIS A 16 -3.55 -15.84 -41.05
CA HIS A 16 -4.29 -15.09 -40.04
C HIS A 16 -3.37 -14.17 -39.20
N SER A 17 -3.68 -12.88 -39.07
CA SER A 17 -2.95 -11.99 -38.15
C SER A 17 -3.40 -12.11 -36.68
N GLU A 18 -4.49 -12.85 -36.37
CA GLU A 18 -5.02 -12.90 -35.00
C GLU A 18 -4.15 -13.70 -34.00
N GLY A 19 -3.20 -14.51 -34.48
CA GLY A 19 -2.34 -15.33 -33.62
C GLY A 19 -1.16 -14.58 -32.99
N ILE A 20 -0.74 -13.46 -33.58
CA ILE A 20 0.42 -12.67 -33.14
C ILE A 20 -0.01 -11.71 -32.03
N HIS A 21 -1.11 -10.97 -32.23
CA HIS A 21 -1.61 -10.00 -31.26
C HIS A 21 -2.01 -10.60 -29.89
N LYS A 22 -2.50 -11.85 -29.85
CA LYS A 22 -2.84 -12.51 -28.59
C LYS A 22 -1.59 -12.94 -27.82
N LYS A 23 -0.59 -13.50 -28.52
CA LYS A 23 0.67 -13.92 -27.88
C LYS A 23 1.43 -12.72 -27.34
N ASP A 24 1.53 -11.64 -28.12
CA ASP A 24 2.20 -10.42 -27.69
C ASP A 24 1.49 -9.80 -26.48
N LYS A 25 0.15 -9.80 -26.47
CA LYS A 25 -0.63 -9.30 -25.32
C LYS A 25 -0.45 -10.15 -24.07
N ILE A 26 -0.37 -11.48 -24.19
CA ILE A 26 -0.13 -12.39 -23.06
C ILE A 26 1.29 -12.24 -22.51
N ILE A 27 2.29 -12.15 -23.40
CA ILE A 27 3.69 -11.96 -23.02
C ILE A 27 3.89 -10.59 -22.36
N LEU A 28 3.30 -9.53 -22.90
CA LEU A 28 3.33 -8.20 -22.29
C LEU A 28 2.66 -8.21 -20.91
N ASN A 29 1.48 -8.82 -20.78
CA ASN A 29 0.79 -8.91 -19.49
C ASN A 29 1.63 -9.65 -18.44
N ASN A 30 2.32 -10.73 -18.83
CA ASN A 30 3.22 -11.46 -17.95
C ASN A 30 4.43 -10.59 -17.54
N ALA A 31 5.12 -9.98 -18.50
CA ALA A 31 6.28 -9.13 -18.22
C ALA A 31 5.92 -7.91 -17.36
N THR A 32 4.74 -7.30 -17.59
CA THR A 32 4.25 -6.22 -16.73
C THR A 32 3.91 -6.72 -15.33
N TYR A 33 3.31 -7.91 -15.21
CA TYR A 33 2.98 -8.49 -13.91
C TYR A 33 4.23 -8.79 -13.09
N GLU A 34 5.26 -9.39 -13.70
CA GLU A 34 6.56 -9.63 -13.07
C GLU A 34 7.19 -8.32 -12.57
N SER A 35 7.21 -7.27 -13.40
CA SER A 35 7.74 -5.97 -13.00
C SER A 35 6.97 -5.36 -11.81
N TRP A 36 5.64 -5.48 -11.78
CA TRP A 36 4.83 -5.05 -10.64
C TRP A 36 5.10 -5.89 -9.39
N SER A 37 5.30 -7.19 -9.55
CA SER A 37 5.61 -8.12 -8.45
C SER A 37 6.97 -7.82 -7.81
N GLU A 38 7.97 -7.47 -8.63
CA GLU A 38 9.28 -7.02 -8.14
C GLU A 38 9.16 -5.74 -7.30
N ILE A 39 8.39 -4.76 -7.78
CA ILE A 39 8.12 -3.51 -7.05
C ILE A 39 7.38 -3.81 -5.74
N ASP A 40 6.34 -4.65 -5.78
CA ASP A 40 5.60 -5.05 -4.58
C ASP A 40 6.54 -5.67 -3.54
N THR A 41 7.45 -6.54 -3.96
CA THR A 41 8.44 -7.15 -3.06
C THR A 41 9.39 -6.12 -2.44
N ILE A 42 9.88 -5.16 -3.23
CA ILE A 42 10.77 -4.09 -2.76
C ILE A 42 10.06 -3.20 -1.73
N VAL A 43 8.82 -2.81 -2.01
CA VAL A 43 8.04 -1.95 -1.10
C VAL A 43 7.69 -2.72 0.18
N LEU A 44 7.33 -3.99 0.07
CA LEU A 44 7.06 -4.84 1.22
C LEU A 44 8.29 -4.96 2.13
N GLN A 45 9.47 -5.19 1.55
CA GLN A 45 10.73 -5.24 2.29
C GLN A 45 11.07 -3.91 2.96
N TRP A 46 10.81 -2.78 2.30
CA TRP A 46 10.99 -1.45 2.88
C TRP A 46 10.06 -1.21 4.07
N ILE A 47 8.78 -1.59 3.95
CA ILE A 47 7.83 -1.53 5.07
C ILE A 47 8.36 -2.35 6.23
N TYR A 48 8.77 -3.60 6.02
CA TYR A 48 9.32 -4.43 7.09
C TYR A 48 10.58 -3.84 7.73
N GLY A 49 11.48 -3.26 6.93
CA GLY A 49 12.70 -2.62 7.44
C GLY A 49 12.48 -1.29 8.18
N ALA A 50 11.36 -0.60 7.95
CA ALA A 50 11.05 0.67 8.59
C ALA A 50 10.39 0.53 9.98
N LEU A 51 9.96 -0.67 10.34
CA LEU A 51 9.21 -0.93 11.57
C LEU A 51 10.11 -1.46 12.68
N SER A 52 9.71 -1.18 13.92
CA SER A 52 10.34 -1.81 15.08
C SER A 52 9.96 -3.28 15.19
N ASP A 53 10.81 -4.10 15.80
CA ASP A 53 10.62 -5.55 15.94
C ASP A 53 9.23 -5.93 16.51
N ASN A 54 8.78 -5.19 17.53
CA ASN A 54 7.48 -5.40 18.18
C ASN A 54 6.29 -5.20 17.23
N LEU A 55 6.44 -4.32 16.23
CA LEU A 55 5.42 -4.06 15.23
C LEU A 55 5.56 -5.01 14.03
N LEU A 56 6.80 -5.32 13.65
CA LEU A 56 7.10 -6.26 12.58
C LEU A 56 6.50 -7.64 12.84
N VAL A 57 6.69 -8.21 14.04
CA VAL A 57 6.12 -9.52 14.43
C VAL A 57 4.60 -9.56 14.31
N ARG A 58 3.93 -8.42 14.44
CA ARG A 58 2.46 -8.34 14.34
C ARG A 58 1.96 -8.26 12.91
N ILE A 59 2.76 -7.76 11.97
CA ILE A 59 2.34 -7.60 10.58
C ILE A 59 2.89 -8.68 9.65
N LEU A 60 4.05 -9.25 9.96
CA LEU A 60 4.76 -10.24 9.14
C LEU A 60 3.90 -11.49 8.91
N GLU A 61 3.71 -11.85 7.65
CA GLU A 61 2.90 -13.00 7.23
C GLU A 61 3.46 -13.54 5.90
N PRO A 62 3.40 -14.85 5.64
CA PRO A 62 3.90 -15.42 4.39
C PRO A 62 2.97 -15.06 3.22
N ASP A 63 3.55 -14.98 2.03
CA ASP A 63 2.83 -14.77 0.76
C ASP A 63 1.90 -13.55 0.75
N THR A 64 2.24 -12.49 1.49
CA THR A 64 1.45 -11.24 1.52
C THR A 64 1.86 -10.28 0.43
N THR A 65 0.91 -9.48 -0.03
CA THR A 65 1.21 -8.28 -0.82
C THR A 65 1.58 -7.08 0.06
N THR A 66 2.26 -6.09 -0.52
CA THR A 66 2.46 -4.77 0.10
C THR A 66 1.15 -4.18 0.61
N TYR A 67 0.08 -4.28 -0.19
CA TYR A 67 -1.22 -3.71 0.14
C TYR A 67 -1.82 -4.32 1.42
N GLU A 68 -1.76 -5.65 1.55
CA GLU A 68 -2.27 -6.35 2.73
C GLU A 68 -1.49 -5.99 3.99
N SER A 69 -0.16 -6.01 3.89
CA SER A 69 0.73 -5.60 4.98
C SER A 69 0.46 -4.15 5.41
N TRP A 70 0.30 -3.23 4.45
CA TRP A 70 -0.04 -1.84 4.73
C TRP A 70 -1.42 -1.69 5.39
N LYS A 71 -2.43 -2.45 4.96
CA LYS A 71 -3.78 -2.43 5.54
C LYS A 71 -3.76 -2.93 6.99
N LYS A 72 -3.00 -3.98 7.27
CA LYS A 72 -2.81 -4.54 8.63
C LYS A 72 -2.10 -3.54 9.53
N LEU A 73 -1.02 -2.93 9.03
CA LEU A 73 -0.31 -1.85 9.71
C LEU A 73 -1.26 -0.69 10.03
N SER A 74 -2.04 -0.24 9.06
CA SER A 74 -3.04 0.81 9.22
C SER A 74 -4.08 0.46 10.29
N SER A 75 -4.55 -0.79 10.31
CA SER A 75 -5.49 -1.27 11.33
C SER A 75 -4.91 -1.21 12.74
N ILE A 76 -3.63 -1.55 12.93
CA ILE A 76 -2.98 -1.46 14.25
C ILE A 76 -2.99 -0.02 14.78
N PHE A 77 -2.70 0.96 13.93
CA PHE A 77 -2.71 2.38 14.32
C PHE A 77 -4.13 2.93 14.48
N LEU A 78 -5.06 2.58 13.59
CA LEU A 78 -6.43 3.08 13.60
C LEU A 78 -7.31 2.43 14.67
N ASN A 79 -7.07 1.17 15.03
CA ASN A 79 -7.80 0.47 16.09
C ASN A 79 -7.33 0.87 17.49
N ASN A 80 -6.21 1.58 17.60
CA ASN A 80 -5.74 2.15 18.87
C ASN A 80 -6.51 3.43 19.27
N LYS A 81 -7.51 3.90 18.50
CA LYS A 81 -8.24 5.15 18.83
C LYS A 81 -8.85 5.14 20.24
N GLY A 82 -9.44 4.02 20.67
CA GLY A 82 -10.03 3.90 22.01
C GLY A 82 -8.99 3.91 23.13
N SER A 83 -7.97 3.05 23.02
CA SER A 83 -6.92 2.96 24.05
C SER A 83 -6.08 4.24 24.12
N HIS A 84 -5.81 4.88 22.98
CA HIS A 84 -5.16 6.19 22.92
C HIS A 84 -6.04 7.29 23.53
N ALA A 85 -7.35 7.31 23.25
CA ALA A 85 -8.27 8.25 23.88
C ALA A 85 -8.32 8.06 25.41
N THR A 86 -8.39 6.81 25.89
CA THR A 86 -8.35 6.49 27.32
C THR A 86 -7.02 6.88 27.96
N ALA A 87 -5.89 6.65 27.29
CA ALA A 87 -4.58 7.06 27.80
C ALA A 87 -4.47 8.60 27.89
N LEU A 88 -4.96 9.31 26.88
CA LEU A 88 -5.01 10.77 26.87
C LEU A 88 -5.95 11.30 27.96
N GLU A 89 -7.13 10.71 28.13
CA GLU A 89 -8.08 11.08 29.19
C GLU A 89 -7.48 10.85 30.59
N HIS A 90 -6.75 9.75 30.76
CA HIS A 90 -6.02 9.47 31.99
C HIS A 90 -4.90 10.50 32.24
N GLU A 91 -4.09 10.85 31.23
CA GLU A 91 -3.08 11.90 31.36
C GLU A 91 -3.72 13.25 31.70
N PHE A 92 -4.84 13.59 31.05
CA PHE A 92 -5.56 14.84 31.30
C PHE A 92 -6.09 14.91 32.74
N ASN A 93 -6.77 13.87 33.21
CA ASN A 93 -7.33 13.83 34.57
C ASN A 93 -6.24 13.88 35.66
N ASN A 94 -5.04 13.43 35.34
CA ASN A 94 -3.90 13.48 36.25
C ASN A 94 -3.02 14.73 36.10
N LEU A 95 -3.26 15.55 35.07
CA LEU A 95 -2.53 16.78 34.84
C LEU A 95 -2.88 17.81 35.92
N LYS A 96 -2.02 17.96 36.92
CA LYS A 96 -2.17 18.97 37.98
C LYS A 96 -1.09 20.03 37.85
N LEU A 97 -1.45 21.29 38.13
CA LEU A 97 -0.47 22.38 38.20
C LEU A 97 0.64 22.07 39.23
N SER A 98 0.30 21.38 40.32
CA SER A 98 1.24 20.96 41.37
C SER A 98 2.25 19.90 40.92
N THR A 99 2.02 19.22 39.79
CA THR A 99 2.94 18.23 39.21
C THR A 99 3.85 18.83 38.14
N MET A 100 3.74 20.13 37.86
CA MET A 100 4.54 20.83 36.85
C MET A 100 5.48 21.85 37.50
N SER A 101 6.65 22.05 36.88
CA SER A 101 7.68 22.97 37.38
C SER A 101 7.28 24.45 37.29
N SER A 102 6.36 24.79 36.37
CA SER A 102 5.87 26.16 36.19
C SER A 102 4.45 26.21 35.65
N LEU A 103 3.81 27.37 35.83
CA LEU A 103 2.50 27.69 35.23
C LEU A 103 2.57 27.73 33.70
N GLU A 104 3.70 28.17 33.16
CA GLU A 104 3.91 28.26 31.71
C GLU A 104 3.94 26.86 31.07
N ASP A 105 4.62 25.90 31.71
CA ASP A 105 4.67 24.50 31.25
C ASP A 105 3.26 23.88 31.26
N TYR A 106 2.50 24.13 32.33
CA TYR A 106 1.12 23.66 32.44
C TYR A 106 0.22 24.25 31.34
N CYS A 107 0.30 25.56 31.09
CA CYS A 107 -0.43 26.23 30.00
C CYS A 107 0.00 25.73 28.61
N GLN A 108 1.28 25.43 28.41
CA GLN A 108 1.79 24.85 27.17
C GLN A 108 1.24 23.44 26.93
N CYS A 109 1.22 22.58 27.94
CA CYS A 109 0.61 21.26 27.87
C CYS A 109 -0.87 21.36 27.50
N LEU A 110 -1.64 22.24 28.17
CA LEU A 110 -3.05 22.48 27.86
C LEU A 110 -3.29 23.04 26.45
N ARG A 111 -2.34 23.79 25.89
CA ARG A 111 -2.44 24.37 24.53
C ARG A 111 -2.14 23.36 23.43
N ILE A 112 -1.22 22.44 23.67
CA ILE A 112 -0.80 21.42 22.67
C ILE A 112 -1.87 20.33 22.54
N TRP A 113 -2.55 19.99 23.64
CA TRP A 113 -3.49 18.86 23.70
C TRP A 113 -4.72 18.98 22.76
N PRO A 114 -5.40 20.15 22.62
CA PRO A 114 -6.49 20.34 21.64
C PRO A 114 -6.04 20.15 20.18
N ARG A 115 -4.76 20.36 19.90
CA ARG A 115 -4.19 20.28 18.54
C ARG A 115 -3.93 18.84 18.12
N ASN A 116 -3.59 17.96 19.06
CA ASN A 116 -3.39 16.53 18.81
C ASN A 116 -4.74 15.78 18.67
N SER A 117 -5.78 16.25 19.37
CA SER A 117 -7.15 15.71 19.25
C SER A 117 -7.84 16.11 17.93
N THR A 118 -7.55 17.30 17.40
CA THR A 118 -8.11 17.78 16.12
C THR A 118 -7.40 17.24 14.89
N MET A 119 -6.14 16.79 14.97
CA MET A 119 -5.49 16.05 13.88
C MET A 119 -6.18 14.72 13.52
N LEU A 120 -7.05 14.19 14.39
CA LEU A 120 -7.86 13.00 14.12
C LEU A 120 -9.12 13.28 13.28
N LYS A 121 -9.36 14.54 12.89
CA LYS A 121 -10.45 14.92 11.95
C LYS A 121 -9.97 15.18 10.52
N VAL A 122 -8.66 15.12 10.28
CA VAL A 122 -8.04 15.39 8.95
C VAL A 122 -7.52 14.11 8.27
N TRP A 123 -7.66 12.95 8.91
CA TRP A 123 -7.37 11.63 8.34
C TRP A 123 -8.51 10.65 8.56
#